data_AF-A0A267TKX7-F1
#
_entry.id   AF-A0A267TKX7-F1
#
_cell.length_a   1.000
_cell.length_b   1.000
_cell.length_c   1.000
_cell.angle_alpha   90.00
_cell.angle_beta   90.00
_cell.angle_gamma   90.00
#
_symmetry.space_group_name_H-M   'P 1'
#
loop_
_entity.id
_entity.type
_entity.pdbx_description
1 polymer ?
#
loop_
_entity_poly.entity_id
_entity_poly.type
_entity_poly.pdbx_seq_one_letter_code
_entity_poly.pdbx_strand_id
1 'polypeptide(L)'
;MSNWDDKAKRLLKSEMIKRGFNNADLVGLLNEIGIEETKASIDSKISRGSFSATFLLQCLTVIGCHKLEIEDYENQLLMVAEPNEPYKTPKK
;
A
#
# COMPACT_ATOMS: atom_id res chain seq x y z
N MET A 1 5.40 -14.21 1.48
CA MET A 1 4.06 -13.61 1.72
C MET A 1 3.55 -13.12 0.37
N SER A 2 2.28 -13.33 0.07
CA SER A 2 1.73 -12.99 -1.24
C SER A 2 1.94 -11.50 -1.51
N ASN A 3 2.43 -11.17 -2.71
CA ASN A 3 2.62 -9.80 -3.18
C ASN A 3 1.38 -8.90 -2.87
N TRP A 4 0.19 -9.50 -2.89
CA TRP A 4 -1.08 -8.85 -2.59
C TRP A 4 -1.26 -8.36 -1.15
N ASP A 5 -0.82 -9.12 -0.13
CA ASP A 5 -0.94 -8.68 1.27
C ASP A 5 -0.03 -7.46 1.53
N ASP A 6 1.17 -7.49 0.96
CA ASP A 6 2.11 -6.37 0.96
C ASP A 6 1.57 -5.15 0.20
N LYS A 7 0.94 -5.35 -0.97
CA LYS A 7 0.25 -4.29 -1.72
C LYS A 7 -0.88 -3.68 -0.88
N ALA A 8 -1.73 -4.50 -0.27
CA ALA A 8 -2.88 -4.05 0.53
C ALA A 8 -2.46 -3.21 1.75
N LYS A 9 -1.46 -3.67 2.52
CA LYS A 9 -0.97 -2.87 3.67
C LYS A 9 -0.29 -1.57 3.23
N ARG A 10 0.47 -1.59 2.15
CA ARG A 10 1.15 -0.39 1.63
C ARG A 10 0.13 0.64 1.15
N LEU A 11 -0.91 0.18 0.47
CA LEU A 11 -2.02 1.01 0.02
C LEU A 11 -2.67 1.74 1.19
N LEU A 12 -3.12 1.00 2.20
CA LEU A 12 -3.78 1.60 3.37
C LEU A 12 -2.84 2.56 4.11
N LYS A 13 -1.58 2.17 4.36
CA LYS A 13 -0.59 3.04 5.01
C LYS A 13 -0.32 4.31 4.21
N SER A 14 -0.20 4.22 2.88
CA SER A 14 0.01 5.38 2.02
C SER A 14 -1.14 6.37 2.15
N GLU A 15 -2.39 5.88 2.12
CA GLU A 15 -3.56 6.74 2.28
C GLU A 15 -3.68 7.38 3.67
N MET A 16 -3.24 6.68 4.73
CA MET A 16 -3.16 7.24 6.08
C MET A 16 -2.10 8.34 6.16
N ILE A 17 -0.89 8.09 5.66
CA ILE A 17 0.23 9.04 5.67
C ILE A 17 -0.12 10.29 4.86
N LYS A 18 -0.72 10.15 3.67
CA LYS A 18 -1.16 11.28 2.82
C LYS A 18 -2.12 12.22 3.55
N ARG A 19 -2.87 11.72 4.54
CA ARG A 19 -3.87 12.48 5.31
C ARG A 19 -3.42 12.81 6.74
N GLY A 20 -2.20 12.42 7.11
CA GLY A 20 -1.62 12.72 8.42
C GLY A 20 -2.12 11.85 9.56
N PHE A 21 -2.71 10.68 9.28
CA PHE A 21 -3.17 9.75 10.31
C PHE A 21 -2.13 8.68 10.63
N ASN A 22 -2.01 8.37 11.92
CA ASN A 22 -1.26 7.21 12.41
C ASN A 22 -2.23 6.10 12.88
N ASN A 23 -1.69 4.93 13.26
CA ASN A 23 -2.51 3.80 13.69
C ASN A 23 -3.33 4.09 14.96
N ALA A 24 -2.83 4.92 15.88
CA ALA A 24 -3.56 5.30 17.08
C ALA A 24 -4.72 6.25 16.76
N ASP A 25 -4.55 7.17 15.80
CA ASP A 25 -5.63 8.05 15.36
C ASP A 25 -6.75 7.23 14.69
N LEU A 26 -6.37 6.24 13.88
CA LEU A 26 -7.31 5.33 13.23
C LEU A 26 -8.14 4.54 14.25
N VAL A 27 -7.54 4.12 15.37
CA VAL A 27 -8.28 3.48 16.48
C VAL A 27 -9.37 4.43 17.00
N GLY A 28 -9.02 5.70 17.27
CA GLY A 28 -9.99 6.68 17.77
C GLY A 28 -11.17 6.85 16.80
N LEU A 29 -10.85 7.10 15.54
CA LEU A 29 -11.83 7.32 14.48
C LEU A 29 -12.77 6.13 14.23
N LEU A 30 -12.24 4.89 14.28
CA LEU A 30 -13.06 3.69 14.13
C LEU A 30 -13.99 3.49 15.33
N ASN A 31 -13.50 3.75 16.55
CA ASN A 31 -14.32 3.65 17.75
C ASN A 31 -15.44 4.71 17.77
N GLU A 32 -15.22 5.90 17.22
CA GLU A 32 -16.26 6.94 17.10
C GLU A 32 -17.45 6.51 16.24
N ILE A 33 -17.23 5.63 15.26
CA ILE A 33 -18.31 5.07 14.42
C ILE A 33 -18.82 3.70 14.93
N GLY A 34 -18.46 3.33 16.17
CA GLY A 34 -18.91 2.11 16.83
C GLY A 34 -18.15 0.84 16.43
N ILE A 35 -16.97 0.97 15.81
CA ILE A 35 -16.11 -0.18 15.49
C ILE A 35 -15.07 -0.32 16.60
N GLU A 36 -15.30 -1.30 17.47
CA GLU A 36 -14.43 -1.60 18.60
C GLU A 36 -13.12 -2.24 18.14
N GLU A 37 -12.09 -1.42 17.98
CA GLU A 37 -10.74 -1.86 17.63
C GLU A 37 -9.73 -1.36 18.66
N THR A 38 -8.70 -2.16 18.90
CA THR A 38 -7.57 -1.80 19.77
C THR A 38 -6.34 -1.51 18.92
N LYS A 39 -5.39 -0.73 19.46
CA LYS A 39 -4.12 -0.44 18.78
C LYS A 39 -3.39 -1.73 18.36
N ALA A 40 -3.32 -2.73 19.25
CA ALA A 40 -2.68 -4.00 18.95
C ALA A 40 -3.40 -4.79 17.84
N SER A 41 -4.74 -4.75 17.80
CA SER A 41 -5.56 -5.36 16.75
C SER A 41 -5.28 -4.72 15.39
N ILE A 42 -5.30 -3.39 15.31
CA ILE A 42 -5.01 -2.63 14.08
C ILE A 42 -3.57 -2.85 13.63
N ASP A 43 -2.60 -2.74 14.53
CA ASP A 43 -1.18 -2.95 14.23
C ASP A 43 -0.96 -4.35 13.63
N SER A 44 -1.61 -5.38 14.19
CA SER A 44 -1.50 -6.75 13.68
C SER A 44 -2.16 -6.92 12.31
N LYS A 45 -3.37 -6.36 12.10
CA LYS A 45 -4.09 -6.41 10.81
C LYS A 45 -3.29 -5.72 9.70
N ILE A 46 -2.84 -4.49 9.95
CA ILE A 46 -2.07 -3.70 8.99
C ILE A 46 -0.69 -4.34 8.74
N SER A 47 -0.02 -4.84 9.78
CA SER A 47 1.29 -5.48 9.63
C SER A 47 1.22 -6.74 8.75
N ARG A 48 0.20 -7.58 8.98
CA ARG A 48 -0.02 -8.80 8.21
C ARG A 48 -0.48 -8.51 6.77
N GLY A 49 -1.20 -7.41 6.56
CA GLY A 49 -1.75 -7.04 5.24
C GLY A 49 -2.95 -7.88 4.79
N SER A 50 -3.44 -8.76 5.67
CA SER A 50 -4.63 -9.58 5.46
C SER A 50 -5.72 -9.08 6.41
N PHE A 51 -6.64 -8.28 5.86
CA PHE A 51 -7.82 -7.77 6.55
C PHE A 51 -9.01 -7.82 5.60
N SER A 52 -10.23 -7.78 6.15
CA SER A 52 -11.43 -7.82 5.33
C SER A 52 -11.57 -6.56 4.48
N ALA A 53 -12.22 -6.67 3.32
CA ALA A 53 -12.58 -5.51 2.52
C ALA A 53 -13.47 -4.53 3.30
N THR A 54 -14.32 -5.03 4.21
CA THR A 54 -15.13 -4.22 5.12
C THR A 54 -14.25 -3.34 6.01
N PHE A 55 -13.22 -3.91 6.63
CA PHE A 55 -12.28 -3.16 7.47
C PHE A 55 -11.54 -2.09 6.65
N LEU A 56 -11.12 -2.42 5.44
CA LEU A 56 -10.50 -1.46 4.53
C LEU A 56 -11.43 -0.27 4.25
N LEU A 57 -12.68 -0.54 3.86
CA LEU A 57 -13.66 0.50 3.56
C LEU A 57 -13.97 1.36 4.79
N GLN A 58 -14.08 0.77 5.97
CA GLN A 58 -14.26 1.49 7.23
C GLN A 58 -13.07 2.44 7.47
N CYS A 59 -11.84 1.93 7.36
CA CYS A 59 -10.63 2.74 7.52
C CYS A 59 -10.60 3.90 6.52
N LEU A 60 -10.83 3.62 5.24
CA LEU A 60 -10.84 4.63 4.18
C LEU A 60 -11.92 5.68 4.41
N THR A 61 -13.10 5.27 4.89
CA THR A 61 -14.21 6.20 5.18
C THR A 61 -13.85 7.15 6.31
N VAL A 62 -13.35 6.62 7.44
CA VAL A 62 -13.07 7.45 8.62
C VAL A 62 -11.88 8.39 8.43
N ILE A 63 -10.90 8.02 7.59
CA ILE A 63 -9.80 8.91 7.24
C ILE A 63 -10.18 9.91 6.13
N GLY A 64 -11.38 9.86 5.56
CA GLY A 64 -11.80 10.77 4.49
C GLY A 64 -11.17 10.44 3.12
N CYS A 65 -10.97 9.16 2.82
CA CYS A 65 -10.54 8.69 1.50
C CYS A 65 -11.74 8.37 0.61
N HIS A 66 -12.00 9.22 -0.38
CA HIS A 66 -13.09 9.04 -1.35
C HIS A 66 -12.65 8.43 -2.69
N LYS A 67 -11.36 8.44 -2.98
CA LYS A 67 -10.78 7.88 -4.21
C LYS A 67 -9.58 7.03 -3.83
N LEU A 68 -9.63 5.76 -4.21
CA LEU A 68 -8.54 4.81 -4.05
C LEU A 68 -7.94 4.52 -5.41
N GLU A 69 -6.63 4.68 -5.55
CA GLU A 69 -5.89 4.35 -6.77
C GLU A 69 -4.98 3.16 -6.49
N ILE A 70 -5.07 2.14 -7.35
CA ILE A 70 -4.23 0.95 -7.24
C ILE A 70 -3.10 1.10 -8.25
N GLU A 71 -1.92 1.48 -7.76
CA GLU A 71 -0.72 1.52 -8.56
C GLU A 71 -0.21 0.09 -8.79
N ASP A 72 -0.02 -0.27 -10.05
CA ASP A 72 0.64 -1.52 -10.40
C ASP A 72 2.14 -1.26 -10.61
N TYR A 73 2.94 -1.65 -9.61
CA TYR A 73 4.40 -1.62 -9.70
C TYR A 73 4.93 -2.86 -10.43
N GLU A 74 4.42 -3.17 -11.63
CA GLU A 74 5.12 -4.03 -12.60
C GLU A 74 6.23 -3.19 -13.25
N ASN A 75 7.36 -3.01 -12.58
CA ASN A 75 8.53 -2.33 -13.19
C ASN A 75 9.85 -2.91 -12.67
N GLN A 76 10.17 -4.13 -13.13
CA GLN A 76 11.52 -4.70 -12.98
C GLN A 76 12.12 -5.30 -14.26
N LEU A 77 11.57 -5.04 -15.47
CA LEU A 77 12.17 -5.56 -16.72
C LEU A 77 12.82 -4.53 -17.66
N LEU A 78 12.73 -3.22 -17.41
CA LEU A 78 13.32 -2.20 -18.32
C LEU A 78 14.83 -1.96 -18.11
N MET A 79 15.49 -2.65 -17.18
CA MET A 79 16.90 -2.43 -16.84
C MET A 79 17.87 -3.43 -17.50
N VAL A 80 17.39 -4.28 -18.42
CA VAL A 80 18.23 -5.25 -19.18
C VAL A 80 18.29 -4.90 -20.68
N ALA A 81 18.04 -3.65 -21.06
CA ALA A 81 18.43 -3.17 -22.38
C ALA A 81 19.97 -3.04 -22.38
N GLU A 82 20.62 -3.94 -23.13
CA GLU A 82 22.07 -4.04 -23.27
C GLU A 82 22.71 -2.67 -23.57
N PRO A 83 23.93 -2.38 -23.05
CA PRO A 83 24.65 -1.20 -23.47
C PRO A 83 24.86 -1.25 -24.99
N ASN A 84 24.34 -0.25 -25.71
CA ASN A 84 24.49 -0.13 -27.15
C ASN A 84 25.93 0.31 -27.48
N GLU A 85 26.90 -0.60 -27.35
CA GLU A 85 28.25 -0.37 -27.84
C GLU A 85 28.28 -0.60 -29.36
N PRO A 86 28.69 0.40 -30.17
CA PRO A 86 28.78 0.21 -31.60
C PRO A 86 29.92 -0.78 -31.91
N TYR A 87 29.58 -1.95 -32.47
CA TYR A 87 30.56 -2.90 -32.98
C TYR A 87 31.47 -2.24 -34.02
N LYS A 88 32.77 -2.17 -33.75
CA LYS A 88 33.76 -1.79 -34.75
C LYS A 88 33.94 -2.95 -35.73
N THR A 89 33.39 -2.82 -36.93
CA THR A 89 33.68 -3.75 -38.01
C THR A 89 35.13 -3.55 -38.49
N PRO A 90 35.90 -4.63 -38.70
CA PRO A 90 37.26 -4.51 -39.21
C PRO A 90 37.24 -4.03 -40.66
N LYS A 91 37.98 -2.96 -40.95
CA LYS A 91 38.16 -2.45 -42.32
C LYS A 91 38.92 -3.46 -43.15
N LYS A 92 38.38 -3.77 -44.33
CA LYS A 92 38.97 -4.64 -45.35
C LYS A 92 40.02 -3.89 -46.17
#